data_AF-A0A8K0J3T5-F1
#
_entry.id   AF-A0A8K0J3T5-F1
#
_cell.length_a   1.000
_cell.length_b   1.000
_cell.length_c   1.000
_cell.angle_alpha   90.00
_cell.angle_beta   90.00
_cell.angle_gamma   90.00
#
_symmetry.space_group_name_H-M   'P 1'
#
loop_
_entity.id
_entity.type
_entity.pdbx_description
1 polymer ?
#
loop_
_entity_poly.entity_id
_entity_poly.type
_entity_poly.pdbx_seq_one_letter_code
_entity_poly.pdbx_strand_id
1 'polypeptide(L)'
;ARTVGAWLNGDGTHRRQTPYFNASGRAIPDVAALAARYVLVVTNKTISVSGTSASTPVFASLVQLLNSDRLLRGKKPLGFLNPWLYGHAASAMTDITRGSSTGCSNINGKGFHAVPGWDPVTGLGTANFEKLLRISRET
;
A
#
# COMPACT_ATOMS: atom_id res chain seq x y z
N ALA A 1 -1.61 -10.13 -12.41
CA ALA A 1 -2.91 -10.62 -12.92
C ALA A 1 -3.78 -11.22 -11.81
N ARG A 2 -3.26 -12.15 -10.98
CA ARG A 2 -4.07 -12.85 -9.95
C ARG A 2 -4.71 -11.93 -8.91
N THR A 3 -3.97 -10.96 -8.37
CA THR A 3 -4.46 -10.09 -7.28
C THR A 3 -5.62 -9.20 -7.69
N VAL A 4 -5.46 -8.42 -8.77
CA VAL A 4 -6.53 -7.54 -9.29
C VAL A 4 -7.72 -8.38 -9.76
N GLY A 5 -7.49 -9.52 -10.40
CA GLY A 5 -8.56 -10.44 -10.80
C GLY A 5 -9.32 -11.00 -9.59
N ALA A 6 -8.63 -11.33 -8.49
CA ALA A 6 -9.27 -11.77 -7.25
C ALA A 6 -10.15 -10.67 -6.65
N TRP A 7 -9.70 -9.41 -6.66
CA TRP A 7 -10.51 -8.27 -6.24
C TRP A 7 -11.73 -8.07 -7.16
N LEU A 8 -11.53 -8.01 -8.48
CA LEU A 8 -12.62 -7.82 -9.45
C LEU A 8 -13.73 -8.86 -9.33
N ASN A 9 -13.36 -10.13 -9.08
CA ASN A 9 -14.29 -11.25 -9.00
C ASN A 9 -14.86 -11.48 -7.59
N GLY A 10 -14.09 -11.14 -6.55
CA GLY A 10 -14.43 -11.41 -5.15
C GLY A 10 -15.18 -10.28 -4.46
N ASP A 11 -15.09 -9.05 -4.98
CA ASP A 11 -15.76 -7.88 -4.44
C ASP A 11 -16.83 -7.31 -5.39
N GLY A 12 -17.93 -6.82 -4.81
CA GLY A 12 -19.03 -6.19 -5.55
C GLY A 12 -19.10 -4.67 -5.40
N THR A 13 -18.27 -4.06 -4.55
CA THR A 13 -18.38 -2.63 -4.23
C THR A 13 -17.96 -1.72 -5.38
N HIS A 14 -17.20 -2.23 -6.35
CA HIS A 14 -16.74 -1.51 -7.55
C HIS A 14 -17.75 -1.47 -8.71
N ARG A 15 -18.88 -2.20 -8.60
CA ARG A 15 -19.84 -2.36 -9.72
C ARG A 15 -20.44 -1.04 -10.20
N ARG A 16 -20.60 -0.05 -9.32
CA ARG A 16 -21.10 1.28 -9.70
C ARG A 16 -20.06 2.11 -10.44
N GLN A 17 -18.79 1.73 -10.30
CA GLN A 17 -17.62 2.42 -10.81
C GLN A 17 -17.10 1.78 -12.09
N THR A 18 -17.59 0.59 -12.48
CA THR A 18 -17.16 -0.14 -13.69
C THR A 18 -17.11 0.71 -14.97
N PRO A 19 -18.04 1.65 -15.23
CA PRO A 19 -17.95 2.51 -16.42
C PRO A 19 -16.77 3.51 -16.40
N TYR A 20 -16.13 3.71 -15.24
CA TYR A 20 -15.19 4.80 -14.98
C TYR A 20 -13.74 4.34 -14.78
N PHE A 21 -13.44 3.04 -14.86
CA PHE A 21 -12.06 2.54 -14.80
C PHE A 21 -11.82 1.40 -15.79
N ASN A 22 -10.56 1.22 -16.18
CA ASN A 22 -10.15 0.12 -17.05
C ASN A 22 -9.75 -1.10 -16.20
N ALA A 23 -10.59 -2.13 -16.19
CA ALA A 23 -10.38 -3.35 -15.40
C ALA A 23 -9.20 -4.21 -15.86
N SER A 24 -8.70 -4.01 -17.09
CA SER A 24 -7.55 -4.74 -17.63
C SER A 24 -6.21 -4.09 -17.29
N GLY A 25 -6.21 -2.89 -16.68
CA GLY A 25 -5.00 -2.13 -16.37
C GLY A 25 -4.28 -2.58 -15.09
N ARG A 26 -3.09 -2.04 -14.87
CA ARG A 26 -2.42 -2.09 -13.56
C ARG A 26 -3.22 -1.22 -12.59
N ALA A 27 -3.69 -1.81 -11.50
CA ALA A 27 -4.44 -1.09 -10.47
C ALA A 27 -3.52 -0.63 -9.32
N ILE A 28 -3.82 0.50 -8.69
CA ILE A 28 -3.02 1.14 -7.64
C ILE A 28 -3.83 1.23 -6.33
N PRO A 29 -3.18 1.40 -5.16
CA PRO A 29 -1.73 1.35 -4.92
C PRO A 29 -1.22 -0.10 -4.69
N ASP A 30 0.08 -0.26 -4.42
CA ASP A 30 0.62 -1.56 -3.97
C ASP A 30 0.57 -1.73 -2.45
N VAL A 31 0.81 -0.65 -1.71
CA VAL A 31 0.88 -0.61 -0.24
C VAL A 31 0.33 0.72 0.26
N ALA A 32 0.05 0.79 1.56
CA ALA A 32 -0.33 2.00 2.26
C ALA A 32 0.55 2.24 3.50
N ALA A 33 0.57 3.48 3.96
CA ALA A 33 1.07 3.85 5.28
C ALA A 33 0.23 5.03 5.80
N LEU A 34 0.43 5.43 7.05
CA LEU A 34 -0.28 6.59 7.61
C LEU A 34 -0.06 7.80 6.71
N ALA A 35 -1.13 8.54 6.43
CA ALA A 35 -1.13 9.69 5.51
C ALA A 35 -1.73 10.95 6.14
N ALA A 36 -1.98 10.95 7.45
CA ALA A 36 -2.72 12.03 8.10
C ALA A 36 -2.01 12.53 9.36
N ARG A 37 -2.06 13.84 9.57
CA ARG A 37 -1.68 14.54 10.81
C ARG A 37 -0.22 14.30 11.24
N TYR A 38 0.70 14.25 10.29
CA TYR A 38 2.13 14.27 10.62
C TYR A 38 2.52 15.64 11.15
N VAL A 39 3.25 15.66 12.26
CA VAL A 39 3.82 16.88 12.81
C VAL A 39 5.19 17.10 12.18
N LEU A 40 5.38 18.24 11.53
CA LEU A 40 6.64 18.67 10.93
C LEU A 40 7.08 20.00 11.55
N VAL A 41 8.39 20.23 11.57
CA VAL A 41 8.98 21.53 11.85
C VAL A 41 9.58 22.07 10.56
N VAL A 42 9.02 23.16 10.03
CA VAL A 42 9.48 23.81 8.80
C VAL A 42 9.77 25.27 9.12
N THR A 43 11.00 25.73 8.89
CA THR A 43 11.43 27.11 9.19
C THR A 43 11.07 27.52 10.63
N ASN A 44 11.42 26.66 11.59
CA ASN A 44 11.14 26.82 13.02
C ASN A 44 9.64 26.92 13.40
N LYS A 45 8.72 26.52 12.50
CA LYS A 45 7.28 26.45 12.78
C LYS A 45 6.80 25.02 12.79
N THR A 46 6.09 24.65 13.84
CA THR A 46 5.40 23.36 13.93
C THR A 46 4.12 23.42 13.11
N ILE A 47 4.00 22.53 12.13
CA ILE A 47 2.84 22.40 11.26
C ILE A 47 2.33 20.96 11.26
N SER A 48 1.04 20.78 10.99
CA SER A 48 0.44 19.46 10.76
C SER A 48 0.17 19.29 9.27
N VAL A 49 0.66 18.20 8.69
CA VAL A 49 0.48 17.88 7.27
C VAL A 49 -0.20 16.53 7.08
N SER A 50 -0.89 16.38 5.96
CA SER A 50 -1.50 15.13 5.51
C SER A 50 -1.23 14.96 4.01
N GLY A 51 -1.21 13.72 3.55
CA GLY A 51 -0.98 13.35 2.16
C GLY A 51 -0.13 12.09 2.05
N THR A 52 -0.28 11.39 0.93
CA THR A 52 0.54 10.23 0.59
C THR A 52 2.02 10.59 0.45
N SER A 53 2.36 11.86 0.21
CA SER A 53 3.72 12.40 0.30
C SER A 53 4.39 12.11 1.64
N ALA A 54 3.64 12.02 2.75
CA ALA A 54 4.18 11.62 4.05
C ALA A 54 4.27 10.09 4.19
N SER A 55 3.34 9.35 3.56
CA SER A 55 3.36 7.87 3.55
C SER A 55 4.57 7.30 2.80
N THR A 56 4.96 7.93 1.68
CA THR A 56 6.09 7.49 0.85
C THR A 56 7.41 7.36 1.62
N PRO A 57 7.93 8.41 2.32
CA PRO A 57 9.17 8.31 3.07
C PRO A 57 9.08 7.38 4.28
N VAL A 58 7.90 7.20 4.88
CA VAL A 58 7.70 6.20 5.94
C VAL A 58 7.93 4.79 5.40
N PHE A 59 7.30 4.44 4.28
CA PHE A 59 7.50 3.13 3.68
C PHE A 59 8.94 2.94 3.16
N ALA A 60 9.52 3.97 2.55
CA ALA A 60 10.92 3.95 2.10
C ALA A 60 11.90 3.69 3.26
N SER A 61 11.67 4.31 4.43
CA SER A 61 12.49 4.10 5.62
C SER A 61 12.40 2.66 6.13
N LEU A 62 11.20 2.07 6.08
CA LEU A 62 10.99 0.66 6.42
C LEU A 62 11.78 -0.27 5.49
N VAL A 63 11.70 -0.04 4.17
CA VAL A 63 12.47 -0.81 3.18
C VAL A 63 13.98 -0.63 3.39
N GLN A 64 14.44 0.57 3.73
CA GLN A 64 15.85 0.81 4.07
C GLN A 64 16.29 -0.02 5.27
N LEU A 65 15.49 -0.10 6.34
CA LEU A 65 15.80 -0.94 7.51
C LEU A 65 15.89 -2.42 7.14
N LEU A 66 15.00 -2.91 6.27
CA LEU A 66 15.08 -4.27 5.74
C LEU A 66 16.37 -4.48 4.95
N ASN A 67 16.73 -3.54 4.07
CA ASN A 67 17.97 -3.62 3.30
C ASN A 67 19.22 -3.57 4.18
N SER A 68 19.22 -2.78 5.25
CA SER A 68 20.32 -2.75 6.22
C SER A 68 20.52 -4.13 6.87
N ASP A 69 19.45 -4.79 7.34
CA ASP A 69 19.55 -6.15 7.90
C ASP A 69 20.00 -7.18 6.85
N ARG A 70 19.51 -7.08 5.61
CA ARG A 70 19.95 -7.94 4.50
C ARG A 70 21.45 -7.83 4.25
N LEU A 71 21.97 -6.60 4.16
CA LEU A 71 23.39 -6.34 3.90
C LEU A 71 24.28 -6.85 5.04
N LEU A 72 23.88 -6.66 6.31
CA LEU A 72 24.57 -7.22 7.47
C LEU A 72 24.64 -8.76 7.46
N ARG A 73 23.73 -9.40 6.72
CA ARG A 73 23.66 -10.86 6.53
C ARG A 73 24.27 -11.32 5.20
N GLY A 74 25.00 -10.44 4.50
CA GLY A 74 25.61 -10.75 3.21
C GLY A 74 24.61 -10.93 2.06
N LYS A 75 23.34 -10.53 2.23
CA LYS A 75 22.32 -10.57 1.18
C LYS A 75 22.30 -9.27 0.37
N LYS A 76 21.80 -9.36 -0.87
CA LYS A 76 21.54 -8.20 -1.74
C LYS A 76 20.31 -7.40 -1.25
N PRO A 77 20.25 -6.08 -1.49
CA PRO A 77 19.05 -5.28 -1.22
C PRO A 77 17.86 -5.74 -2.07
N LEU A 78 16.64 -5.42 -1.64
CA LEU A 78 15.39 -5.87 -2.26
C LEU A 78 15.15 -5.30 -3.67
N GLY A 79 15.67 -4.10 -3.97
CA GLY A 79 15.57 -3.51 -5.32
C GLY A 79 14.12 -3.31 -5.78
N PHE A 80 13.80 -3.81 -6.99
CA PHE A 80 12.43 -3.77 -7.51
C PHE A 80 11.51 -4.63 -6.65
N LEU A 81 10.71 -3.96 -5.82
CA LEU A 81 10.10 -4.56 -4.64
C LEU A 81 8.81 -5.34 -4.93
N ASN A 82 8.07 -4.98 -5.99
CA ASN A 82 6.73 -5.52 -6.23
C ASN A 82 6.71 -7.06 -6.37
N PRO A 83 7.59 -7.71 -7.15
CA PRO A 83 7.61 -9.18 -7.22
C PRO A 83 7.79 -9.84 -5.85
N TRP A 84 8.65 -9.28 -5.00
CA TRP A 84 8.88 -9.80 -3.65
C TRP A 84 7.68 -9.59 -2.73
N LEU A 85 7.04 -8.41 -2.77
CA LEU A 85 5.83 -8.14 -1.98
C LEU A 85 4.70 -9.10 -2.31
N TYR A 86 4.35 -9.23 -3.58
CA TYR A 86 3.23 -10.07 -4.00
C TYR A 86 3.56 -11.58 -4.01
N GLY A 87 4.84 -11.95 -4.09
CA GLY A 87 5.29 -13.35 -4.14
C GLY A 87 5.60 -13.96 -2.77
N HIS A 88 6.14 -13.17 -1.84
CA HIS A 88 6.63 -13.67 -0.55
C HIS A 88 6.05 -12.93 0.65
N ALA A 89 5.84 -11.62 0.54
CA ALA A 89 5.69 -10.77 1.72
C ALA A 89 4.25 -10.29 2.00
N ALA A 90 3.26 -10.64 1.17
CA ALA A 90 1.88 -10.18 1.33
C ALA A 90 1.28 -10.52 2.70
N SER A 91 1.63 -11.68 3.28
CA SER A 91 1.18 -12.09 4.63
C SER A 91 1.80 -11.29 5.78
N ALA A 92 2.82 -10.49 5.50
CA ALA A 92 3.43 -9.57 6.44
C ALA A 92 2.84 -8.15 6.38
N MET A 93 1.79 -7.96 5.58
CA MET A 93 1.02 -6.72 5.56
C MET A 93 -0.17 -6.82 6.52
N THR A 94 -0.55 -5.69 7.10
CA THR A 94 -1.77 -5.50 7.87
C THR A 94 -2.85 -5.04 6.92
N ASP A 95 -3.77 -5.94 6.60
CA ASP A 95 -4.91 -5.71 5.71
C ASP A 95 -5.86 -4.65 6.28
N ILE A 96 -6.20 -3.65 5.45
CA ILE A 96 -7.13 -2.58 5.80
C ILE A 96 -8.45 -2.86 5.10
N THR A 97 -9.46 -3.26 5.88
CA THR A 97 -10.73 -3.76 5.32
C THR A 97 -11.90 -2.79 5.50
N ARG A 98 -11.61 -1.55 5.92
CA ARG A 98 -12.63 -0.54 6.23
C ARG A 98 -12.22 0.83 5.74
N GLY A 99 -13.20 1.56 5.22
CA GLY A 99 -13.04 2.88 4.64
C GLY A 99 -13.19 2.86 3.12
N SER A 100 -13.03 4.03 2.52
CA SER A 100 -13.13 4.20 1.07
C SER A 100 -12.28 5.37 0.61
N SER A 101 -11.81 5.31 -0.63
CA SER A 101 -11.29 6.49 -1.32
C SER A 101 -12.45 7.39 -1.77
N THR A 102 -12.13 8.64 -2.08
CA THR A 102 -13.06 9.56 -2.73
C THR A 102 -12.81 9.57 -4.24
N GLY A 103 -13.74 10.15 -5.00
CA GLY A 103 -13.54 10.39 -6.43
C GLY A 103 -14.20 11.69 -6.88
N CYS A 104 -14.39 11.84 -8.19
CA CYS A 104 -14.93 13.07 -8.80
C CYS A 104 -16.36 13.37 -8.33
N SER A 105 -16.64 14.64 -8.01
CA SER A 105 -17.91 15.08 -7.40
C SER A 105 -19.15 14.74 -8.23
N ASN A 106 -19.01 14.69 -9.55
CA ASN A 106 -20.06 14.40 -10.52
C ASN A 106 -20.33 12.90 -10.76
N ILE A 107 -19.58 12.00 -10.12
CA ILE A 107 -19.77 10.55 -10.25
C ILE A 107 -20.53 10.04 -9.03
N ASN A 108 -21.71 9.47 -9.25
CA ASN A 108 -22.47 8.81 -8.18
C ASN A 108 -21.77 7.49 -7.80
N GLY A 109 -21.59 7.24 -6.51
CA GLY A 109 -20.80 6.09 -6.04
C GLY A 109 -19.30 6.20 -6.34
N LYS A 110 -18.76 7.43 -6.50
CA LYS A 110 -17.33 7.69 -6.69
C LYS A 110 -16.43 7.03 -5.64
N GLY A 111 -15.20 6.70 -6.05
CA GLY A 111 -14.18 6.10 -5.18
C GLY A 111 -14.31 4.59 -5.09
N PHE A 112 -13.38 3.96 -4.39
CA PHE A 112 -13.35 2.53 -4.16
C PHE A 112 -13.40 2.23 -2.66
N HIS A 113 -13.76 1.01 -2.30
CA HIS A 113 -13.81 0.58 -0.91
C HIS A 113 -12.58 -0.25 -0.54
N ALA A 114 -12.14 -0.08 0.70
CA ALA A 114 -11.18 -0.98 1.31
C ALA A 114 -11.90 -2.28 1.69
N VAL A 115 -11.36 -3.43 1.30
CA VAL A 115 -12.02 -4.74 1.41
C VAL A 115 -10.98 -5.82 1.72
N PRO A 116 -11.35 -6.99 2.27
CA PRO A 116 -10.39 -8.05 2.56
C PRO A 116 -9.49 -8.42 1.37
N GLY A 117 -8.19 -8.48 1.63
CA GLY A 117 -7.17 -8.76 0.64
C GLY A 117 -6.55 -7.50 0.04
N TRP A 118 -6.22 -7.54 -1.25
CA TRP A 118 -5.75 -6.35 -1.95
C TRP A 118 -6.96 -5.54 -2.45
N ASP A 119 -6.89 -4.23 -2.31
CA ASP A 119 -7.91 -3.31 -2.81
C ASP A 119 -7.30 -2.03 -3.44
N PRO A 120 -8.04 -1.31 -4.31
CA PRO A 120 -7.57 -0.08 -4.94
C PRO A 120 -7.65 1.17 -4.04
N VAL A 121 -7.66 0.99 -2.72
CA VAL A 121 -7.60 2.08 -1.74
C VAL A 121 -6.28 2.02 -0.97
N THR A 122 -5.89 0.84 -0.51
CA THR A 122 -4.73 0.62 0.37
C THR A 122 -3.76 -0.46 -0.13
N GLY A 123 -4.06 -1.09 -1.26
CA GLY A 123 -3.21 -2.12 -1.85
C GLY A 123 -3.17 -3.35 -0.96
N LEU A 124 -1.98 -3.88 -0.65
CA LEU A 124 -1.80 -4.96 0.32
C LEU A 124 -1.99 -4.51 1.78
N GLY A 125 -2.19 -3.21 2.03
CA GLY A 125 -2.33 -2.64 3.37
C GLY A 125 -1.04 -2.04 3.92
N THR A 126 -0.91 -2.00 5.24
CA THR A 126 0.24 -1.36 5.93
C THR A 126 1.29 -2.36 6.39
N ALA A 127 2.57 -2.03 6.23
CA ALA A 127 3.66 -2.96 6.51
C ALA A 127 3.78 -3.29 8.02
N ASN A 128 3.78 -4.58 8.37
CA ASN A 128 4.24 -5.03 9.68
C ASN A 128 5.75 -5.32 9.60
N PHE A 129 6.55 -4.43 10.19
CA PHE A 129 8.01 -4.49 10.07
C PHE A 129 8.61 -5.81 10.57
N GLU A 130 8.17 -6.32 11.73
CA GLU A 130 8.72 -7.54 12.30
C GLU A 130 8.46 -8.76 11.41
N LYS A 131 7.25 -8.87 10.87
CA LYS A 131 6.90 -9.94 9.93
C LYS A 131 7.70 -9.82 8.62
N LEU A 132 7.84 -8.60 8.09
CA LEU A 132 8.63 -8.37 6.87
C LEU A 132 10.11 -8.67 7.08
N LEU A 133 10.66 -8.32 8.23
CA LEU A 133 12.05 -8.61 8.59
C LEU A 133 12.30 -10.12 8.64
N ARG A 134 11.39 -10.89 9.24
CA ARG A 134 11.47 -12.36 9.26
C ARG A 134 11.47 -12.94 7.84
N ILE A 135 10.49 -12.57 7.02
CA ILE A 135 10.40 -13.05 5.63
C ILE A 135 11.64 -12.65 4.83
N SER A 136 12.11 -11.41 4.95
CA SER A 136 13.32 -10.93 4.29
C SER A 136 14.57 -11.73 4.68
N ARG A 137 14.66 -12.24 5.90
CA ARG A 137 15.78 -13.10 6.32
C ARG A 137 15.71 -14.49 5.70
N GLU A 138 14.52 -14.97 5.35
CA GLU A 138 14.29 -16.29 4.75
C GLU A 138 14.42 -16.28 3.23
N THR A 139 14.13 -15.14 2.57
CA THR A 139 14.23 -14.95 1.11
C THR A 139 15.48 -14.18 0.71
#